data_AF-A0A849Z803-F1
#
_entry.id   AF-A0A849Z803-F1
#
_cell.length_a   1.000
_cell.length_b   1.000
_cell.length_c   1.000
_cell.angle_alpha   90.00
_cell.angle_beta   90.00
_cell.angle_gamma   90.00
#
_symmetry.space_group_name_H-M   'P 1'
#
loop_
_entity.id
_entity.type
_entity.pdbx_description
1 polymer ?
#
loop_
_entity_poly.entity_id
_entity_poly.type
_entity_poly.pdbx_seq_one_letter_code
_entity_poly.pdbx_strand_id
1 'polypeptide(L)'
;SGEVQNISPENDSLVLFNRIFVPEEDPTEVRPPIVDRVLEDYKRLRNGNRRLSSADKQRLDDHLDRLDELQRKLNVQVSCGEIETPTESSTDQWQSSSYGIDPVAQTRFWQLHNDVIAAAFACDTCRIASMFATDIFSDYVGDWHQDVAHQAHFVDGEDQATISAAHQRFFEGVFLDLAAKLDAIPELEGTVLDSTLIQWTQESGCATHDPIELPVVTAGSAGGFFTTGNYADYRNLSKTAHQASADSAVNSHTGLVYNQWLGNALQSMGVAPSEYEFGGYGGYGHVVLGSETWYAGYQKYGSAELSVMSEILPFLKA
;
A
#
# COMPACT_ATOMS: atom_id res chain seq x y z
N SER A 1 -4.46 20.43 -7.71
CA SER A 1 -3.31 19.50 -7.65
C SER A 1 -2.22 20.16 -6.82
N GLY A 2 -1.60 19.41 -5.91
CA GLY A 2 -0.41 19.86 -5.17
C GLY A 2 0.88 19.59 -5.96
N GLU A 3 1.99 20.15 -5.50
CA GLU A 3 3.32 19.79 -5.99
C GLU A 3 3.69 18.40 -5.47
N VAL A 4 4.24 17.54 -6.35
CA VAL A 4 4.77 16.24 -5.94
C VAL A 4 6.04 16.49 -5.13
N GLN A 5 6.00 16.11 -3.85
CA GLN A 5 7.17 16.19 -2.97
C GLN A 5 7.98 14.91 -3.10
N ASN A 6 9.22 15.04 -3.58
CA ASN A 6 10.17 13.94 -3.59
C ASN A 6 10.75 13.80 -2.18
N ILE A 7 10.47 12.68 -1.53
CA ILE A 7 11.01 12.32 -0.23
C ILE A 7 11.89 11.07 -0.36
N SER A 8 13.00 11.04 0.36
CA SER A 8 13.81 9.82 0.49
C SER A 8 13.13 8.87 1.49
N PRO A 9 13.23 7.55 1.29
CA PRO A 9 12.81 6.60 2.31
C PRO A 9 13.63 6.80 3.59
N GLU A 10 12.97 6.71 4.74
CA GLU A 10 13.62 6.67 6.05
C GLU A 10 13.79 5.21 6.44
N ASN A 11 15.03 4.77 6.64
CA ASN A 11 15.37 3.37 6.93
C ASN A 11 15.63 3.13 8.42
N ASP A 12 15.66 4.18 9.23
CA ASP A 12 15.77 4.11 10.68
C ASP A 12 14.38 4.30 11.32
N SER A 13 13.84 3.21 11.85
CA SER A 13 12.54 3.18 12.52
C SER A 13 12.47 4.15 13.71
N LEU A 14 13.56 4.31 14.47
CA LEU A 14 13.59 5.20 15.62
C LEU A 14 13.64 6.67 15.18
N VAL A 15 14.40 6.99 14.13
CA VAL A 15 14.38 8.34 13.53
C VAL A 15 13.00 8.67 12.96
N LEU A 16 12.36 7.72 12.28
CA LEU A 16 11.00 7.88 11.75
C LEU A 16 9.99 8.12 12.88
N PHE A 17 10.06 7.33 13.95
CA PHE A 17 9.24 7.50 15.15
C PHE A 17 9.41 8.90 15.75
N ASN A 18 10.65 9.31 16.00
CA ASN A 18 10.93 10.61 16.61
C ASN A 18 10.44 11.76 15.73
N ARG A 19 10.55 11.65 14.40
CA ARG A 19 10.02 12.66 13.46
C ARG A 19 8.50 12.81 13.55
N ILE A 20 7.77 11.73 13.86
CA ILE A 20 6.31 11.74 13.96
C ILE A 20 5.85 12.24 15.35
N PHE A 21 6.52 11.81 16.42
CA PHE A 21 6.00 11.94 17.79
C PHE A 21 6.76 12.90 18.69
N VAL A 22 8.00 13.25 18.38
CA VAL A 22 8.80 14.19 19.17
C VAL A 22 8.71 15.57 18.52
N PRO A 23 8.07 16.56 19.17
CA PRO A 23 8.01 17.92 18.63
C PRO A 23 9.42 18.50 18.49
N GLU A 24 9.66 19.28 17.42
CA GLU A 24 10.85 20.14 17.37
C GLU A 24 10.83 21.07 18.60
N GLU A 25 11.98 21.26 19.25
CA GLU A 25 12.13 22.04 20.48
C GLU A 25 11.86 23.56 20.26
N ASP A 26 10.63 23.98 19.99
CA ASP A 26 10.21 25.37 20.20
C ASP A 26 8.91 25.44 21.02
N PRO A 27 9.02 25.56 22.36
CA PRO A 27 7.87 25.63 23.26
C PRO A 27 7.08 26.95 23.18
N THR A 28 7.39 27.86 22.24
CA THR A 28 6.75 29.18 22.14
C THR A 28 5.74 29.33 21.00
N GLU A 29 5.70 28.40 20.05
CA GLU A 29 4.80 28.49 18.88
C GLU A 29 3.45 27.77 19.12
N VAL A 30 2.60 28.31 20.00
CA VAL A 30 1.18 27.94 19.99
C VAL A 30 0.52 28.63 18.80
N ARG A 31 0.48 27.96 17.65
CA ARG A 31 -0.25 28.45 16.47
C ARG A 31 -1.75 28.38 16.76
N PRO A 32 -2.48 29.50 16.83
CA PRO A 32 -3.91 29.47 17.05
C PRO A 32 -4.61 28.73 15.89
N PRO A 33 -5.70 27.97 16.16
CA PRO A 33 -6.41 27.24 15.14
C PRO A 33 -6.87 28.18 14.00
N ILE A 34 -6.35 27.94 12.80
CA ILE A 34 -6.60 28.77 11.61
C ILE A 34 -8.00 28.49 11.05
N VAL A 35 -8.47 27.25 11.11
CA VAL A 35 -9.81 26.83 10.62
C VAL A 35 -10.89 27.66 11.28
N ASP A 36 -10.87 27.77 12.60
CA ASP A 36 -11.96 28.41 13.35
C ASP A 36 -12.16 29.87 12.93
N ARG A 37 -11.10 30.53 12.46
CA ARG A 37 -11.15 31.92 11.97
C ARG A 37 -11.70 32.06 10.56
N VAL A 38 -11.59 31.03 9.72
CA VAL A 38 -11.99 31.08 8.31
C VAL A 38 -13.23 30.26 7.99
N LEU A 39 -13.65 29.36 8.90
CA LEU A 39 -14.75 28.41 8.70
C LEU A 39 -16.09 29.11 8.44
N GLU A 40 -16.40 30.18 9.17
CA GLU A 40 -17.63 30.94 8.93
C GLU A 40 -17.62 31.66 7.57
N ASP A 41 -16.47 32.20 7.16
CA ASP A 41 -16.30 32.85 5.87
C ASP A 41 -16.43 31.86 4.72
N TYR A 42 -15.89 30.67 4.89
CA TYR A 42 -16.01 29.54 3.96
C TYR A 42 -17.45 29.04 3.86
N LYS A 43 -18.14 28.79 4.98
CA LYS A 43 -19.56 28.41 5.00
C LYS A 43 -20.43 29.49 4.34
N ARG A 44 -20.12 30.77 4.57
CA ARG A 44 -20.80 31.90 3.93
C ARG A 44 -20.57 31.92 2.42
N LEU A 45 -19.34 31.69 1.95
CA LEU A 45 -19.02 31.63 0.53
C LEU A 45 -19.73 30.44 -0.15
N ARG A 46 -19.61 29.24 0.42
CA ARG A 46 -20.19 28.00 -0.11
C ARG A 46 -21.72 28.06 -0.19
N ASN A 47 -22.37 28.54 0.86
CA ASN A 47 -23.83 28.51 0.99
C ASN A 47 -24.50 29.78 0.44
N GLY A 48 -23.82 30.92 0.46
CA GLY A 48 -24.38 32.22 0.09
C GLY A 48 -24.16 32.62 -1.38
N ASN A 49 -23.17 32.04 -2.07
CA ASN A 49 -22.85 32.44 -3.43
C ASN A 49 -23.58 31.57 -4.48
N ARG A 50 -24.64 32.13 -5.08
CA ARG A 50 -25.43 31.48 -6.15
C ARG A 50 -24.66 31.26 -7.46
N ARG A 51 -23.46 31.84 -7.60
CA ARG A 51 -22.60 31.69 -8.79
C ARG A 51 -21.65 30.50 -8.70
N LEU A 52 -21.56 29.85 -7.53
CA LEU A 52 -20.74 28.65 -7.38
C LEU A 52 -21.47 27.45 -7.96
N SER A 53 -20.77 26.70 -8.81
CA SER A 53 -21.23 25.41 -9.31
C SER A 53 -21.24 24.36 -8.18
N SER A 54 -21.87 23.22 -8.41
CA SER A 54 -21.77 22.07 -7.50
C SER A 54 -20.32 21.61 -7.34
N ALA A 55 -19.55 21.57 -8.43
CA ALA A 55 -18.14 21.17 -8.41
C ALA A 55 -17.26 22.12 -7.59
N ASP A 56 -17.51 23.43 -7.66
CA ASP A 56 -16.75 24.41 -6.85
C ASP A 56 -17.10 24.31 -5.37
N LYS A 57 -18.36 23.99 -5.05
CA LYS A 57 -18.76 23.73 -3.66
C LYS A 57 -18.07 22.49 -3.10
N GLN A 58 -17.96 21.44 -3.90
CA GLN A 58 -17.22 20.22 -3.51
C GLN A 58 -15.76 20.54 -3.22
N ARG A 59 -15.06 21.28 -4.09
CA ARG A 59 -13.66 21.69 -3.83
C ARG A 59 -13.49 22.53 -2.56
N LEU A 60 -14.49 23.35 -2.24
CA LEU A 60 -14.54 24.13 -1.01
C LEU A 60 -14.68 23.22 0.22
N ASP A 61 -15.49 22.16 0.11
CA ASP A 61 -15.63 21.14 1.15
C ASP A 61 -14.33 20.36 1.32
N ASP A 62 -13.75 19.83 0.23
CA ASP A 62 -12.50 19.08 0.27
C ASP A 62 -11.35 19.92 0.86
N HIS A 63 -11.36 21.25 0.64
CA HIS A 63 -10.36 22.14 1.22
C HIS A 63 -10.56 22.37 2.72
N LEU A 64 -11.81 22.53 3.17
CA LEU A 64 -12.12 22.62 4.59
C LEU A 64 -11.77 21.32 5.31
N ASP A 65 -12.09 20.18 4.73
CA ASP A 65 -11.76 18.87 5.29
C ASP A 65 -10.24 18.70 5.45
N ARG A 66 -9.45 19.16 4.47
CA ARG A 66 -7.97 19.19 4.57
C ARG A 66 -7.46 20.15 5.64
N LEU A 67 -8.09 21.31 5.80
CA LEU A 67 -7.70 22.29 6.84
C LEU A 67 -8.07 21.78 8.24
N ASP A 68 -9.23 21.13 8.38
CA ASP A 68 -9.67 20.46 9.60
C ASP A 68 -8.73 19.31 9.95
N GLU A 69 -8.31 18.51 8.97
CA GLU A 69 -7.30 17.47 9.14
C GLU A 69 -5.96 18.05 9.57
N LEU A 70 -5.49 19.14 8.94
CA LEU A 70 -4.26 19.83 9.31
C LEU A 70 -4.34 20.40 10.73
N GLN A 71 -5.47 21.01 11.10
CA GLN A 71 -5.69 21.56 12.43
C GLN A 71 -5.81 20.46 13.48
N ARG A 72 -6.42 19.32 13.15
CA ARG A 72 -6.41 18.11 13.99
C ARG A 72 -4.96 17.68 14.20
N LYS A 73 -4.16 17.51 13.14
CA LYS A 73 -2.73 17.16 13.23
C LYS A 73 -1.92 18.14 14.09
N LEU A 74 -2.22 19.43 14.06
CA LEU A 74 -1.54 20.46 14.86
C LEU A 74 -2.00 20.52 16.33
N ASN A 75 -3.27 20.19 16.60
CA ASN A 75 -3.87 20.20 17.94
C ASN A 75 -3.87 18.83 18.62
N VAL A 76 -3.35 17.79 17.96
CA VAL A 76 -3.04 16.51 18.61
C VAL A 76 -1.85 16.76 19.54
N GLN A 77 -2.12 17.33 20.72
CA GLN A 77 -1.50 16.78 21.92
C GLN A 77 -1.98 15.34 21.96
N VAL A 78 -1.10 14.44 21.53
CA VAL A 78 -1.27 12.98 21.46
C VAL A 78 -2.22 12.50 22.55
N SER A 79 -3.50 12.35 22.21
CA SER A 79 -4.49 11.59 22.99
C SER A 79 -4.39 10.11 22.61
N CYS A 80 -3.23 9.70 22.09
CA CYS A 80 -2.85 8.31 22.12
C CYS A 80 -2.55 7.97 23.57
N GLY A 81 -2.86 6.76 24.02
CA GLY A 81 -2.45 6.29 25.34
C GLY A 81 -0.93 6.27 25.50
N GLU A 82 -0.42 5.51 26.47
CA GLU A 82 1.02 5.26 26.52
C GLU A 82 1.44 4.45 25.28
N ILE A 83 1.91 5.14 24.24
CA ILE A 83 2.61 4.50 23.13
C ILE A 83 3.94 4.02 23.70
N GLU A 84 4.24 2.74 23.52
CA GLU A 84 5.57 2.24 23.84
C GLU A 84 6.57 2.85 22.85
N THR A 85 7.45 3.72 23.34
CA THR A 85 8.54 4.28 22.54
C THR A 85 9.46 3.16 22.10
N PRO A 86 9.69 2.96 20.79
CA PRO A 86 10.67 2.01 20.30
C PRO A 86 12.05 2.32 20.91
N THR A 87 12.71 1.30 21.47
CA THR A 87 14.05 1.44 22.08
C THR A 87 15.17 0.97 21.16
N GLU A 88 14.82 0.35 20.04
CA GLU A 88 15.75 -0.22 19.05
C GLU A 88 15.65 0.51 17.71
N SER A 89 16.79 0.74 17.06
CA SER A 89 16.82 1.20 15.68
C SER A 89 16.84 0.01 14.72
N SER A 90 16.03 0.06 13.67
CA SER A 90 16.11 -0.90 12.57
C SER A 90 17.50 -0.92 11.93
N THR A 91 18.22 0.22 11.91
CA THR A 91 19.57 0.27 11.33
C THR A 91 20.60 -0.51 12.14
N ASP A 92 20.36 -0.78 13.43
CA ASP A 92 21.22 -1.65 14.24
C ASP A 92 21.24 -3.08 13.67
N GLN A 93 20.10 -3.54 13.12
CA GLN A 93 20.04 -4.81 12.39
C GLN A 93 20.80 -4.71 11.06
N TRP A 94 20.53 -3.65 10.29
CA TRP A 94 21.07 -3.47 8.94
C TRP A 94 22.60 -3.34 8.91
N GLN A 95 23.19 -2.74 9.94
CA GLN A 95 24.64 -2.56 10.05
C GLN A 95 25.39 -3.85 10.43
N SER A 96 24.68 -4.92 10.81
CA SER A 96 25.31 -6.23 11.02
C SER A 96 25.95 -6.74 9.73
N SER A 97 27.16 -7.28 9.83
CA SER A 97 27.87 -7.85 8.67
C SER A 97 27.16 -9.07 8.08
N SER A 98 26.27 -9.72 8.83
CA SER A 98 25.46 -10.86 8.35
C SER A 98 24.12 -10.44 7.74
N TYR A 99 23.72 -9.17 7.82
CA TYR A 99 22.34 -8.76 7.53
C TYR A 99 21.84 -9.23 6.16
N GLY A 100 22.66 -9.13 5.12
CA GLY A 100 22.28 -9.53 3.76
C GLY A 100 21.91 -11.01 3.58
N ILE A 101 22.26 -11.87 4.53
CA ILE A 101 21.99 -13.31 4.53
C ILE A 101 21.38 -13.78 5.86
N ASP A 102 20.82 -12.86 6.65
CA ASP A 102 20.22 -13.16 7.94
C ASP A 102 18.72 -12.86 7.88
N PRO A 103 17.87 -13.86 7.54
CA PRO A 103 16.44 -13.65 7.42
C PRO A 103 15.79 -13.19 8.74
N VAL A 104 16.40 -13.52 9.90
CA VAL A 104 15.88 -13.12 11.20
C VAL A 104 16.13 -11.63 11.43
N ALA A 105 17.35 -11.14 11.15
CA ALA A 105 17.68 -9.73 11.23
C ALA A 105 16.87 -8.88 10.24
N GLN A 106 16.70 -9.36 8.99
CA GLN A 106 15.85 -8.73 7.98
C GLN A 106 14.38 -8.65 8.44
N THR A 107 13.86 -9.73 9.04
CA THR A 107 12.50 -9.72 9.61
C THR A 107 12.39 -8.70 10.74
N ARG A 108 13.34 -8.68 11.68
CA ARG A 108 13.34 -7.73 12.80
C ARG A 108 13.40 -6.27 12.34
N PHE A 109 14.18 -5.98 11.29
CA PHE A 109 14.25 -4.64 10.69
C PHE A 109 12.86 -4.12 10.29
N TRP A 110 12.05 -4.95 9.63
CA TRP A 110 10.71 -4.55 9.19
C TRP A 110 9.67 -4.59 10.31
N GLN A 111 9.81 -5.49 11.28
CA GLN A 111 8.95 -5.48 12.48
C GLN A 111 9.07 -4.18 13.27
N LEU A 112 10.27 -3.61 13.35
CA LEU A 112 10.50 -2.30 13.97
C LEU A 112 9.82 -1.16 13.19
N HIS A 113 9.75 -1.24 11.86
CA HIS A 113 8.96 -0.29 11.06
C HIS A 113 7.45 -0.51 11.26
N ASN A 114 6.99 -1.75 11.39
CA ASN A 114 5.60 -2.06 11.71
C ASN A 114 5.18 -1.47 13.06
N ASP A 115 6.06 -1.44 14.06
CA ASP A 115 5.80 -0.79 15.36
C ASP A 115 5.51 0.71 15.18
N VAL A 116 6.29 1.39 14.33
CA VAL A 116 6.10 2.81 14.01
C VAL A 116 4.81 3.04 13.25
N ILE A 117 4.48 2.18 12.27
CA ILE A 117 3.23 2.27 11.50
C ILE A 117 2.03 2.09 12.43
N ALA A 118 2.04 1.06 13.27
CA ALA A 118 0.97 0.78 14.22
C ALA A 118 0.76 1.94 15.20
N ALA A 119 1.84 2.50 15.75
CA ALA A 119 1.76 3.70 16.58
C ALA A 119 1.19 4.89 15.80
N ALA A 120 1.66 5.16 14.58
CA ALA A 120 1.20 6.29 13.79
C ALA A 120 -0.30 6.20 13.44
N PHE A 121 -0.79 4.98 13.19
CA PHE A 121 -2.20 4.73 12.89
C PHE A 121 -3.05 4.82 14.16
N ALA A 122 -2.61 4.21 15.27
CA ALA A 122 -3.29 4.29 16.56
C ALA A 122 -3.52 5.73 17.03
N CYS A 123 -2.55 6.61 16.74
CA CYS A 123 -2.57 8.00 17.17
C CYS A 123 -3.10 8.96 16.11
N ASP A 124 -3.58 8.44 14.97
CA ASP A 124 -4.09 9.21 13.83
C ASP A 124 -3.11 10.29 13.32
N THR A 125 -1.80 10.09 13.50
CA THR A 125 -0.77 10.99 12.98
C THR A 125 -0.47 10.70 11.52
N CYS A 126 -0.65 9.45 11.10
CA CYS A 126 -0.55 9.00 9.72
C CYS A 126 -1.70 8.04 9.36
N ARG A 127 -2.19 8.13 8.13
CA ARG A 127 -3.28 7.29 7.59
C ARG A 127 -2.87 6.44 6.39
N ILE A 128 -1.64 6.64 5.88
CA ILE A 128 -1.12 5.96 4.70
C ILE A 128 0.34 5.61 4.96
N ALA A 129 0.67 4.32 4.84
CA ALA A 129 2.05 3.84 4.84
C ALA A 129 2.34 3.12 3.53
N SER A 130 3.56 3.29 3.00
CA SER A 130 4.05 2.54 1.85
C SER A 130 5.40 1.96 2.21
N MET A 131 5.55 0.65 2.03
CA MET A 131 6.77 -0.09 2.32
C MET A 131 7.31 -0.70 1.04
N PHE A 132 8.60 -0.51 0.79
CA PHE A 132 9.31 -1.15 -0.31
C PHE A 132 10.36 -2.08 0.27
N ALA A 133 9.95 -3.32 0.57
CA ALA A 133 10.82 -4.33 1.14
C ALA A 133 11.68 -4.99 0.05
N THR A 134 12.97 -4.71 0.05
CA THR A 134 13.94 -5.20 -0.94
C THR A 134 14.83 -6.32 -0.42
N ASP A 135 14.71 -6.68 0.85
CA ASP A 135 15.45 -7.78 1.46
C ASP A 135 15.03 -9.14 0.88
N ILE A 136 15.94 -10.09 0.88
CA ILE A 136 15.71 -11.41 0.26
C ILE A 136 15.01 -12.42 1.17
N PHE A 137 14.91 -12.13 2.47
CA PHE A 137 14.36 -13.01 3.51
C PHE A 137 14.90 -14.43 3.43
N SER A 138 16.21 -14.57 3.21
CA SER A 138 16.90 -15.84 2.99
C SER A 138 18.33 -15.79 3.52
N ASP A 139 18.87 -16.97 3.83
CA ASP A 139 20.29 -17.19 4.16
C ASP A 139 21.15 -17.51 2.93
N TYR A 140 20.59 -17.35 1.74
CA TYR A 140 21.28 -17.58 0.48
C TYR A 140 22.51 -16.68 0.31
N VAL A 141 23.64 -17.29 -0.02
CA VAL A 141 24.91 -16.60 -0.29
C VAL A 141 25.19 -16.66 -1.79
N GLY A 142 25.09 -15.53 -2.49
CA GLY A 142 25.33 -15.44 -3.93
C GLY A 142 24.61 -14.27 -4.57
N ASP A 143 24.49 -14.28 -5.89
CA ASP A 143 23.68 -13.31 -6.62
C ASP A 143 22.21 -13.75 -6.59
N TRP A 144 21.47 -13.32 -5.57
CA TRP A 144 20.04 -13.64 -5.47
C TRP A 144 19.25 -13.30 -6.73
N HIS A 145 19.61 -12.19 -7.39
CA HIS A 145 18.88 -11.72 -8.56
C HIS A 145 19.09 -12.67 -9.74
N GLN A 146 20.33 -13.05 -10.05
CA GLN A 146 20.64 -13.92 -11.19
C GLN A 146 20.49 -15.40 -10.89
N ASP A 147 20.95 -15.85 -9.73
CA ASP A 147 21.09 -17.26 -9.40
C ASP A 147 19.82 -17.85 -8.79
N VAL A 148 18.89 -17.02 -8.28
CA VAL A 148 17.61 -17.49 -7.71
C VAL A 148 16.42 -16.88 -8.43
N ALA A 149 16.26 -15.55 -8.42
CA ALA A 149 15.07 -14.91 -8.95
C ALA A 149 14.91 -15.18 -10.46
N HIS A 150 15.96 -14.98 -11.27
CA HIS A 150 15.90 -15.32 -12.70
C HIS A 150 15.88 -16.82 -13.00
N GLN A 151 16.02 -17.70 -12.00
CA GLN A 151 15.95 -19.16 -12.19
C GLN A 151 14.63 -19.78 -11.71
N ALA A 152 13.83 -19.03 -10.92
CA ALA A 152 12.63 -19.54 -10.25
C ALA A 152 11.51 -20.04 -11.20
N HIS A 153 11.59 -19.75 -12.50
CA HIS A 153 10.62 -20.21 -13.49
C HIS A 153 11.01 -21.52 -14.19
N PHE A 154 12.15 -22.13 -13.85
CA PHE A 154 12.60 -23.40 -14.44
C PHE A 154 11.89 -24.63 -13.85
N VAL A 155 11.97 -25.75 -14.57
CA VAL A 155 11.13 -26.96 -14.36
C VAL A 155 11.55 -27.78 -13.14
N ASP A 156 12.81 -27.71 -12.71
CA ASP A 156 13.29 -28.43 -11.52
C ASP A 156 12.70 -27.87 -10.22
N GLY A 157 12.33 -26.58 -10.22
CA GLY A 157 11.62 -25.91 -9.14
C GLY A 157 12.46 -25.66 -7.88
N GLU A 158 13.78 -25.86 -7.92
CA GLU A 158 14.66 -25.67 -6.75
C GLU A 158 14.68 -24.20 -6.32
N ASP A 159 14.91 -23.28 -7.27
CA ASP A 159 14.92 -21.84 -6.99
C ASP A 159 13.52 -21.30 -6.68
N GLN A 160 12.48 -21.92 -7.27
CA GLN A 160 11.10 -21.60 -6.92
C GLN A 160 10.79 -21.93 -5.45
N ALA A 161 11.32 -23.05 -4.93
CA ALA A 161 11.18 -23.38 -3.52
C ALA A 161 11.93 -22.38 -2.63
N THR A 162 13.13 -21.95 -3.05
CA THR A 162 13.92 -20.94 -2.34
C THR A 162 13.20 -19.60 -2.23
N ILE A 163 12.68 -19.07 -3.35
CA ILE A 163 11.95 -17.80 -3.35
C ILE A 163 10.61 -17.92 -2.62
N SER A 164 9.92 -19.06 -2.73
CA SER A 164 8.69 -19.32 -1.99
C SER A 164 8.92 -19.31 -0.48
N ALA A 165 10.01 -19.92 0.00
CA ALA A 165 10.37 -19.91 1.41
C ALA A 165 10.70 -18.50 1.91
N ALA A 166 11.40 -17.69 1.10
CA ALA A 166 11.66 -16.29 1.39
C ALA A 166 10.36 -15.47 1.52
N HIS A 167 9.46 -15.58 0.54
CA HIS A 167 8.16 -14.91 0.60
C HIS A 167 7.31 -15.36 1.79
N GLN A 168 7.37 -16.65 2.16
CA GLN A 168 6.70 -17.14 3.36
C GLN A 168 7.24 -16.47 4.63
N ARG A 169 8.56 -16.30 4.76
CA ARG A 169 9.17 -15.58 5.90
C ARG A 169 8.74 -14.12 5.95
N PHE A 170 8.69 -13.42 4.82
CA PHE A 170 8.15 -12.06 4.77
C PHE A 170 6.68 -12.03 5.20
N PHE A 171 5.86 -12.94 4.64
CA PHE A 171 4.44 -13.01 4.96
C PHE A 171 4.20 -13.21 6.46
N GLU A 172 4.85 -14.20 7.04
CA GLU A 172 4.68 -14.55 8.46
C GLU A 172 5.30 -13.51 9.39
N GLY A 173 6.51 -13.06 9.08
CA GLY A 173 7.31 -12.22 9.97
C GLY A 173 7.05 -10.72 9.86
N VAL A 174 6.56 -10.24 8.71
CA VAL A 174 6.37 -8.82 8.43
C VAL A 174 4.90 -8.49 8.15
N PHE A 175 4.27 -9.18 7.20
CA PHE A 175 2.88 -8.86 6.82
C PHE A 175 1.89 -9.20 7.94
N LEU A 176 1.94 -10.44 8.45
CA LEU A 176 1.07 -10.85 9.56
C LEU A 176 1.40 -10.14 10.87
N ASP A 177 2.66 -9.78 11.09
CA ASP A 177 3.07 -8.97 12.24
C ASP A 177 2.39 -7.59 12.23
N LEU A 178 2.38 -6.88 11.09
CA LEU A 178 1.66 -5.61 10.98
C LEU A 178 0.15 -5.79 11.19
N ALA A 179 -0.44 -6.81 10.55
CA ALA A 179 -1.86 -7.10 10.71
C ALA A 179 -2.22 -7.37 12.18
N ALA A 180 -1.43 -8.21 12.87
CA ALA A 180 -1.64 -8.52 14.29
C ALA A 180 -1.49 -7.29 15.18
N LYS A 181 -0.53 -6.40 14.90
CA LYS A 181 -0.36 -5.14 15.64
C LYS A 181 -1.56 -4.21 15.48
N LEU A 182 -2.07 -4.04 14.27
CA LEU A 182 -3.28 -3.24 14.03
C LEU A 182 -4.54 -3.89 14.62
N ASP A 183 -4.63 -5.21 14.64
CA ASP A 183 -5.74 -5.93 15.26
C ASP A 183 -5.73 -5.83 16.79
N ALA A 184 -4.55 -5.70 17.40
CA ALA A 184 -4.43 -5.54 18.84
C ALA A 184 -4.87 -4.13 19.34
N ILE A 185 -5.06 -3.17 18.45
CA ILE A 185 -5.44 -1.78 18.80
C ILE A 185 -6.97 -1.65 18.68
N PRO A 186 -7.71 -1.51 19.79
CA PRO A 186 -9.17 -1.40 19.76
C PRO A 186 -9.63 -0.02 19.27
N GLU A 187 -10.69 -0.02 18.46
CA GLU A 187 -11.48 1.17 18.12
C GLU A 187 -12.90 1.07 18.72
N LEU A 188 -13.77 2.05 18.46
CA LEU A 188 -15.15 2.04 18.95
C LEU A 188 -15.93 0.82 18.44
N GLU A 189 -15.72 0.45 17.18
CA GLU A 189 -16.41 -0.64 16.48
C GLU A 189 -15.39 -1.57 15.81
N GLY A 190 -14.66 -2.35 16.62
CA GLY A 190 -13.66 -3.31 16.14
C GLY A 190 -12.23 -2.90 16.50
N THR A 191 -11.31 -3.11 15.57
CA THR A 191 -9.87 -2.82 15.72
C THR A 191 -9.38 -1.88 14.62
N VAL A 192 -8.19 -1.31 14.77
CA VAL A 192 -7.59 -0.47 13.69
C VAL A 192 -7.43 -1.28 12.41
N LEU A 193 -7.23 -2.61 12.49
CA LEU A 193 -7.20 -3.47 11.30
C LEU A 193 -8.55 -3.49 10.58
N ASP A 194 -9.67 -3.48 11.29
CA ASP A 194 -11.01 -3.50 10.68
C ASP A 194 -11.25 -2.25 9.82
N SER A 195 -10.75 -1.09 10.24
CA SER A 195 -10.83 0.19 9.50
C SER A 195 -9.71 0.40 8.48
N THR A 196 -8.72 -0.50 8.40
CA THR A 196 -7.55 -0.40 7.51
C THR A 196 -7.65 -1.36 6.32
N LEU A 197 -6.95 -1.04 5.23
CA LEU A 197 -6.56 -1.99 4.18
C LEU A 197 -5.04 -2.16 4.21
N ILE A 198 -4.56 -3.36 4.53
CA ILE A 198 -3.18 -3.78 4.27
C ILE A 198 -3.17 -4.54 2.96
N GLN A 199 -2.24 -4.23 2.08
CA GLN A 199 -2.03 -4.94 0.82
C GLN A 199 -0.56 -5.28 0.64
N TRP A 200 -0.29 -6.51 0.23
CA TRP A 200 1.01 -6.96 -0.24
C TRP A 200 0.88 -7.59 -1.63
N THR A 201 1.85 -7.27 -2.49
CA THR A 201 2.09 -7.91 -3.79
C THR A 201 3.60 -8.10 -3.94
N GLN A 202 4.00 -9.00 -4.82
CA GLN A 202 5.39 -9.13 -5.26
C GLN A 202 5.59 -8.50 -6.64
N GLU A 203 6.84 -8.36 -7.05
CA GLU A 203 7.24 -7.78 -8.35
C GLU A 203 6.80 -8.64 -9.55
N SER A 204 6.67 -9.95 -9.36
CA SER A 204 6.63 -10.93 -10.43
C SER A 204 5.39 -11.82 -10.39
N GLY A 205 4.93 -12.28 -11.54
CA GLY A 205 3.88 -13.28 -11.68
C GLY A 205 4.43 -14.70 -11.51
N CYS A 206 4.06 -15.60 -12.43
CA CYS A 206 4.61 -16.95 -12.48
C CYS A 206 6.06 -17.02 -12.97
N ALA A 207 6.58 -15.94 -13.55
CA ALA A 207 7.98 -15.79 -13.94
C ALA A 207 8.49 -14.40 -13.54
N THR A 208 9.81 -14.28 -13.40
CA THR A 208 10.46 -13.05 -12.93
C THR A 208 10.26 -11.89 -13.89
N HIS A 209 9.78 -10.77 -13.36
CA HIS A 209 9.30 -9.59 -14.07
C HIS A 209 8.03 -9.81 -14.92
N ASP A 210 7.32 -10.94 -14.79
CA ASP A 210 6.04 -11.14 -15.48
C ASP A 210 4.95 -10.28 -14.82
N PRO A 211 4.36 -9.27 -15.49
CA PRO A 211 3.44 -8.31 -14.87
C PRO A 211 1.99 -8.80 -14.85
N ILE A 212 1.77 -10.12 -14.89
CA ILE A 212 0.47 -10.78 -14.96
C ILE A 212 0.44 -11.96 -14.00
N GLU A 213 -0.77 -12.38 -13.60
CA GLU A 213 -0.96 -13.35 -12.51
C GLU A 213 -0.28 -12.94 -11.18
N LEU A 214 -0.16 -11.63 -10.94
CA LEU A 214 0.40 -11.11 -9.69
C LEU A 214 -0.48 -11.51 -8.50
N PRO A 215 0.08 -12.16 -7.47
CA PRO A 215 -0.65 -12.43 -6.25
C PRO A 215 -0.82 -11.13 -5.45
N VAL A 216 -2.06 -10.87 -5.02
CA VAL A 216 -2.39 -9.78 -4.10
C VAL A 216 -2.95 -10.41 -2.82
N VAL A 217 -2.29 -10.14 -1.71
CA VAL A 217 -2.72 -10.57 -0.37
C VAL A 217 -3.16 -9.36 0.41
N THR A 218 -4.34 -9.43 1.04
CA THR A 218 -4.90 -8.32 1.81
C THR A 218 -5.31 -8.72 3.21
N ALA A 219 -5.26 -7.77 4.12
CA ALA A 219 -5.81 -7.87 5.47
C ALA A 219 -6.55 -6.58 5.84
N GLY A 220 -7.53 -6.69 6.74
CA GLY A 220 -8.43 -5.59 7.08
C GLY A 220 -9.57 -5.42 6.09
N SER A 221 -10.66 -4.79 6.55
CA SER A 221 -11.91 -4.67 5.78
C SER A 221 -12.12 -3.28 5.17
N ALA A 222 -11.20 -2.34 5.42
CA ALA A 222 -11.34 -0.93 5.06
C ALA A 222 -12.69 -0.35 5.52
N GLY A 223 -13.06 -0.59 6.78
CA GLY A 223 -14.32 -0.11 7.35
C GLY A 223 -15.55 -0.84 6.80
N GLY A 224 -15.41 -2.13 6.50
CA GLY A 224 -16.47 -2.96 5.93
C GLY A 224 -16.68 -2.78 4.43
N PHE A 225 -15.79 -2.08 3.71
CA PHE A 225 -15.85 -2.02 2.26
C PHE A 225 -15.55 -3.37 1.61
N PHE A 226 -14.57 -4.10 2.16
CA PHE A 226 -14.13 -5.40 1.67
C PHE A 226 -14.64 -6.56 2.52
N THR A 227 -15.16 -7.60 1.88
CA THR A 227 -15.38 -8.92 2.52
C THR A 227 -14.06 -9.67 2.62
N THR A 228 -13.62 -10.00 3.83
CA THR A 228 -12.37 -10.72 4.11
C THR A 228 -12.55 -12.24 4.08
N GLY A 229 -11.45 -13.00 4.13
CA GLY A 229 -11.49 -14.47 4.17
C GLY A 229 -11.75 -15.14 2.81
N ASN A 230 -11.61 -14.40 1.72
CA ASN A 230 -11.84 -14.88 0.36
C ASN A 230 -10.54 -15.27 -0.34
N TYR A 231 -10.63 -16.30 -1.20
CA TYR A 231 -9.64 -16.60 -2.23
C TYR A 231 -10.32 -16.50 -3.59
N ALA A 232 -9.84 -15.60 -4.44
CA ALA A 232 -10.41 -15.36 -5.76
C ALA A 232 -9.33 -15.51 -6.84
N ASP A 233 -9.53 -16.46 -7.74
CA ASP A 233 -8.72 -16.61 -8.95
C ASP A 233 -9.38 -15.84 -10.09
N TYR A 234 -8.84 -14.66 -10.40
CA TYR A 234 -9.34 -13.79 -11.46
C TYR A 234 -8.78 -14.12 -12.85
N ARG A 235 -8.02 -15.22 -12.99
CA ARG A 235 -7.47 -15.63 -14.28
C ARG A 235 -8.55 -16.15 -15.20
N ASN A 236 -8.45 -15.78 -16.46
CA ASN A 236 -9.17 -16.43 -17.54
C ASN A 236 -8.30 -17.53 -18.13
N LEU A 237 -8.45 -18.75 -17.61
CA LEU A 237 -7.67 -19.92 -18.04
C LEU A 237 -7.84 -20.30 -19.52
N SER A 238 -8.83 -19.72 -20.22
CA SER A 238 -8.99 -19.88 -21.67
C SER A 238 -8.21 -18.85 -22.50
N LYS A 239 -7.67 -17.80 -21.88
CA LYS A 239 -6.93 -16.71 -22.52
C LYS A 239 -5.48 -16.68 -22.04
N THR A 240 -4.65 -17.50 -22.67
CA THR A 240 -3.21 -17.55 -22.41
C THR A 240 -2.53 -16.22 -22.77
N ALA A 241 -1.79 -15.67 -21.82
CA ALA A 241 -0.95 -14.50 -22.01
C ALA A 241 0.44 -14.90 -22.50
N HIS A 242 1.09 -15.86 -21.81
CA HIS A 242 2.36 -16.50 -22.21
C HIS A 242 2.23 -18.02 -22.21
N GLN A 243 2.85 -18.68 -23.19
CA GLN A 243 2.92 -20.14 -23.26
C GLN A 243 4.26 -20.63 -22.73
N ALA A 244 4.22 -21.68 -21.92
CA ALA A 244 5.41 -22.34 -21.39
C ALA A 244 6.38 -22.71 -22.52
N SER A 245 7.66 -22.55 -22.23
CA SER A 245 8.78 -22.78 -23.14
C SER A 245 9.97 -23.38 -22.37
N ALA A 246 11.11 -23.56 -23.03
CA ALA A 246 12.34 -23.98 -22.36
C ALA A 246 12.80 -22.96 -21.29
N ASP A 247 12.44 -21.69 -21.48
CA ASP A 247 12.83 -20.55 -20.64
C ASP A 247 11.68 -20.06 -19.76
N SER A 248 10.59 -20.83 -19.63
CA SER A 248 9.47 -20.55 -18.72
C SER A 248 8.60 -21.79 -18.58
N ALA A 249 8.63 -22.44 -17.42
CA ALA A 249 7.94 -23.73 -17.23
C ALA A 249 6.41 -23.61 -17.16
N VAL A 250 5.86 -22.39 -17.07
CA VAL A 250 4.46 -22.16 -16.69
C VAL A 250 3.74 -21.32 -17.74
N ASN A 251 2.52 -21.73 -18.09
CA ASN A 251 1.62 -20.86 -18.85
C ASN A 251 1.10 -19.76 -17.93
N SER A 252 1.06 -18.53 -18.42
CA SER A 252 0.34 -17.43 -17.77
C SER A 252 -0.92 -17.06 -18.55
N HIS A 253 -1.87 -16.43 -17.88
CA HIS A 253 -3.21 -16.14 -18.38
C HIS A 253 -3.59 -14.71 -18.04
N THR A 254 -4.29 -14.08 -18.98
CA THR A 254 -4.94 -12.80 -18.70
C THR A 254 -6.07 -12.99 -17.70
N GLY A 255 -6.50 -11.91 -17.06
CA GLY A 255 -7.62 -11.95 -16.14
C GLY A 255 -8.14 -10.55 -15.87
N LEU A 256 -8.32 -10.26 -14.59
CA LEU A 256 -8.51 -8.89 -14.11
C LEU A 256 -7.25 -8.05 -14.36
N VAL A 257 -7.46 -6.78 -14.74
CA VAL A 257 -6.37 -5.81 -14.88
C VAL A 257 -6.03 -5.25 -13.50
N TYR A 258 -4.76 -5.25 -13.11
CA TYR A 258 -4.31 -4.76 -11.79
C TYR A 258 -4.79 -3.32 -11.48
N ASN A 259 -4.91 -2.48 -12.51
CA ASN A 259 -5.49 -1.13 -12.41
C ASN A 259 -6.90 -1.10 -11.81
N GLN A 260 -7.71 -2.15 -12.02
CA GLN A 260 -9.03 -2.28 -11.41
C GLN A 260 -8.95 -2.49 -9.91
N TRP A 261 -8.03 -3.36 -9.47
CA TRP A 261 -7.77 -3.57 -8.05
C TRP A 261 -7.30 -2.27 -7.37
N LEU A 262 -6.37 -1.54 -7.98
CA LEU A 262 -5.94 -0.24 -7.46
C LEU A 262 -7.09 0.77 -7.38
N GLY A 263 -7.99 0.78 -8.36
CA GLY A 263 -9.21 1.59 -8.32
C GLY A 263 -10.17 1.17 -7.19
N ASN A 264 -10.23 -0.10 -6.84
CA ASN A 264 -11.01 -0.60 -5.70
C ASN A 264 -10.39 -0.16 -4.36
N ALA A 265 -9.06 -0.19 -4.23
CA ALA A 265 -8.36 0.32 -3.05
C ALA A 265 -8.59 1.85 -2.87
N LEU A 266 -8.57 2.63 -3.96
CA LEU A 266 -8.89 4.06 -3.90
C LEU A 266 -10.36 4.30 -3.52
N GLN A 267 -11.29 3.54 -4.10
CA GLN A 267 -12.71 3.64 -3.76
C GLN A 267 -13.01 3.25 -2.31
N SER A 268 -12.27 2.29 -1.72
CA SER A 268 -12.40 1.94 -0.31
C SER A 268 -11.92 3.08 0.62
N MET A 269 -11.11 4.00 0.11
CA MET A 269 -10.68 5.22 0.80
C MET A 269 -11.56 6.44 0.46
N GLY A 270 -12.70 6.23 -0.21
CA GLY A 270 -13.65 7.29 -0.55
C GLY A 270 -13.28 8.11 -1.78
N VAL A 271 -12.25 7.73 -2.54
CA VAL A 271 -11.86 8.43 -3.77
C VAL A 271 -12.77 8.00 -4.92
N ALA A 272 -13.48 8.94 -5.52
CA ALA A 272 -14.40 8.64 -6.60
C ALA A 272 -13.65 8.30 -7.91
N PRO A 273 -14.16 7.41 -8.78
CA PRO A 273 -13.54 7.11 -10.07
C PRO A 273 -13.18 8.35 -10.88
N SER A 274 -14.04 9.37 -10.89
CA SER A 274 -13.80 10.64 -11.58
C SER A 274 -12.53 11.40 -11.14
N GLU A 275 -11.94 11.06 -9.99
CA GLU A 275 -10.73 11.70 -9.46
C GLU A 275 -9.44 11.00 -9.89
N TYR A 276 -9.49 9.70 -10.16
CA TYR A 276 -8.30 8.88 -10.42
C TYR A 276 -8.28 8.28 -11.83
N GLU A 277 -9.42 8.25 -12.52
CA GLU A 277 -9.52 7.72 -13.87
C GLU A 277 -8.68 8.53 -14.86
N PHE A 278 -7.87 7.81 -15.62
CA PHE A 278 -7.02 8.40 -16.64
C PHE A 278 -7.07 7.59 -17.94
N GLY A 279 -6.98 8.26 -19.09
CA GLY A 279 -6.77 7.58 -20.38
C GLY A 279 -8.00 6.88 -20.99
N GLY A 280 -9.19 7.02 -20.40
CA GLY A 280 -10.47 6.62 -21.02
C GLY A 280 -10.85 5.15 -20.89
N TYR A 281 -10.09 4.36 -20.13
CA TYR A 281 -10.39 2.96 -19.86
C TYR A 281 -10.93 2.71 -18.44
N GLY A 282 -11.09 3.76 -17.61
CA GLY A 282 -11.40 3.58 -16.18
C GLY A 282 -10.17 3.13 -15.38
N GLY A 283 -10.36 2.75 -14.12
CA GLY A 283 -9.31 2.26 -13.23
C GLY A 283 -8.23 3.29 -12.87
N TYR A 284 -7.28 2.90 -12.03
CA TYR A 284 -6.18 3.77 -11.61
C TYR A 284 -4.89 3.48 -12.39
N GLY A 285 -4.26 4.54 -12.89
CA GLY A 285 -2.96 4.48 -13.57
C GLY A 285 -3.04 4.11 -15.05
N HIS A 286 -1.88 4.04 -15.70
CA HIS A 286 -1.80 3.64 -17.10
C HIS A 286 -1.93 2.13 -17.23
N VAL A 287 -2.70 1.67 -18.22
CA VAL A 287 -2.82 0.25 -18.60
C VAL A 287 -1.55 -0.27 -19.30
N VAL A 288 -0.60 0.62 -19.63
CA VAL A 288 0.61 0.28 -20.38
C VAL A 288 1.65 -0.34 -19.45
N LEU A 289 1.80 -1.67 -19.54
CA LEU A 289 2.82 -2.47 -18.84
C LEU A 289 4.18 -2.47 -19.57
N GLY A 290 4.63 -1.30 -20.03
CA GLY A 290 5.93 -1.12 -20.72
C GLY A 290 5.86 -1.23 -22.25
N SER A 291 6.93 -0.76 -22.90
CA SER A 291 7.14 -0.86 -24.36
C SER A 291 7.96 -2.08 -24.77
N GLU A 292 8.44 -2.84 -23.79
CA GLU A 292 9.30 -3.99 -24.05
C GLU A 292 8.47 -5.20 -24.47
N THR A 293 8.85 -5.82 -25.57
CA THR A 293 8.01 -6.78 -26.31
C THR A 293 7.84 -8.15 -25.64
N TRP A 294 8.67 -8.46 -24.64
CA TRP A 294 8.77 -9.75 -23.97
C TRP A 294 7.74 -10.03 -22.86
N TYR A 295 7.13 -8.98 -22.28
CA TYR A 295 6.02 -9.12 -21.32
C TYR A 295 4.83 -8.29 -21.80
N ALA A 296 4.03 -8.93 -22.65
CA ALA A 296 3.04 -8.26 -23.48
C ALA A 296 2.10 -7.32 -22.70
N GLY A 297 2.11 -6.04 -23.10
CA GLY A 297 1.30 -4.99 -22.51
C GLY A 297 -0.21 -5.12 -22.76
N TYR A 298 -0.95 -4.05 -22.42
CA TYR A 298 -2.42 -3.90 -22.49
C TYR A 298 -3.14 -4.57 -23.67
N GLN A 299 -2.45 -4.80 -24.80
CA GLN A 299 -2.94 -5.49 -25.98
C GLN A 299 -3.46 -6.92 -25.72
N LYS A 300 -3.08 -7.52 -24.58
CA LYS A 300 -3.61 -8.81 -24.13
C LYS A 300 -5.03 -8.74 -23.56
N TYR A 301 -5.48 -7.55 -23.14
CA TYR A 301 -6.81 -7.32 -22.57
C TYR A 301 -7.79 -6.79 -23.62
N GLY A 302 -9.01 -7.32 -23.61
CA GLY A 302 -10.08 -6.91 -24.52
C GLY A 302 -11.00 -5.86 -23.89
N SER A 303 -12.04 -5.45 -24.63
CA SER A 303 -13.02 -4.49 -24.13
C SER A 303 -13.74 -4.98 -22.88
N ALA A 304 -13.97 -6.28 -22.74
CA ALA A 304 -14.66 -6.86 -21.59
C ALA A 304 -13.89 -6.66 -20.28
N GLU A 305 -12.56 -6.75 -20.31
CA GLU A 305 -11.71 -6.48 -19.15
C GLU A 305 -11.49 -4.97 -18.94
N LEU A 306 -11.29 -4.22 -20.02
CA LEU A 306 -10.98 -2.80 -19.95
C LEU A 306 -12.20 -1.94 -19.58
N SER A 307 -13.42 -2.30 -19.95
CA SER A 307 -14.60 -1.45 -19.70
C SER A 307 -15.09 -1.46 -18.26
N VAL A 308 -14.57 -2.37 -17.42
CA VAL A 308 -15.03 -2.58 -16.05
C VAL A 308 -14.00 -2.16 -15.00
N MET A 309 -12.90 -1.50 -15.39
CA MET A 309 -11.78 -1.23 -14.48
C MET A 309 -12.10 -0.28 -13.31
N SER A 310 -13.25 0.39 -13.31
CA SER A 310 -13.72 1.20 -12.17
C SER A 310 -14.79 0.48 -11.34
N GLU A 311 -15.28 -0.68 -11.80
CA GLU A 311 -16.28 -1.46 -11.08
C GLU A 311 -15.69 -2.14 -9.84
N ILE A 312 -16.51 -2.21 -8.79
CA ILE A 312 -16.17 -2.93 -7.57
C ILE A 312 -16.12 -4.43 -7.85
N LEU A 313 -15.08 -5.09 -7.34
CA LEU A 313 -14.89 -6.51 -7.56
C LEU A 313 -15.98 -7.34 -6.87
N PRO A 314 -16.65 -8.23 -7.62
CA PRO A 314 -17.90 -8.86 -7.18
C PRO A 314 -17.75 -9.75 -5.95
N PHE A 315 -16.56 -10.32 -5.70
CA PHE A 315 -16.29 -11.18 -4.54
C PHE A 315 -15.74 -10.43 -3.34
N LEU A 316 -15.44 -9.14 -3.49
CA LEU A 316 -14.86 -8.32 -2.44
C LEU A 316 -15.85 -7.30 -1.89
N LYS A 317 -16.98 -7.07 -2.55
CA LYS A 317 -18.03 -6.16 -2.06
C LYS A 317 -18.77 -6.77 -0.87
N ALA A 318 -18.77 -6.06 0.27
CA ALA A 318 -19.62 -6.38 1.43
C ALA A 318 -21.11 -6.14 1.16
#